data_AF-A0A1A0XAM2-F1
#
_entry.id   AF-A0A1A0XAM2-F1
#
_cell.length_a   1.000
_cell.length_b   1.000
_cell.length_c   1.000
_cell.angle_alpha   90.00
_cell.angle_beta   90.00
_cell.angle_gamma   90.00
#
_symmetry.space_group_name_H-M   'P 1'
#
loop_
_entity.id
_entity.type
_entity.pdbx_description
1 polymer ?
#
loop_
_entity_poly.entity_id
_entity_poly.type
_entity_poly.pdbx_seq_one_letter_code
_entity_poly.pdbx_strand_id
1 'polypeptide(L)'
;MDLTFDAAADEFRFEVRTWLADHVPAQPLPSMDTAEGFEAHREWERTMAADRMSVVSWPEEFGGRDAPLLHWIIFEEEYYRAGAPGRVSQNGIFLLAPTLFEHAHPEQLARIMPRIARADDIWGQAWSEPEAGSDLASLRSTATRTDGGWLLNGQKTWSSRSSFADWAFGLFRTDKEAQRHRGLTYFMFDLHSPGVTVRPIPQLDGEPGFAEVFCENVFVPDDPADPANSGVIGDVDNGWRVAMSTAANERGLSLRSPGRFLATTDRLVDLWKAQRDNVPTASGVDTRVADAWIGSRAYELSTYATVSRLAAGGQLGMESSINKVFWSQWDIAAHETALELQGTDAEIDDAWIDGYLFSLSGPIYAGTNEIQRNVIAERLLGLPRGDR
;
A
#
# COMPACT_ATOMS: atom_id res chain seq x y z
N MET A 1 23.77 15.43 -14.60
CA MET A 1 23.13 14.94 -13.37
C MET A 1 22.92 16.16 -12.51
N ASP A 2 21.66 16.52 -12.30
CA ASP A 2 21.26 17.58 -11.38
C ASP A 2 20.61 16.90 -10.17
N LEU A 3 21.07 17.24 -8.97
CA LEU A 3 20.59 16.68 -7.70
C LEU A 3 19.85 17.74 -6.87
N THR A 4 19.54 18.88 -7.47
CA THR A 4 18.85 20.00 -6.82
C THR A 4 17.39 20.05 -7.24
N PHE A 5 16.54 20.61 -6.37
CA PHE A 5 15.15 20.92 -6.72
C PHE A 5 15.10 22.23 -7.48
N ASP A 6 14.12 22.34 -8.38
CA ASP A 6 13.77 23.63 -8.97
C ASP A 6 12.90 24.45 -8.01
N ALA A 7 12.68 25.72 -8.35
CA ALA A 7 11.93 26.64 -7.51
C ALA A 7 10.48 26.18 -7.26
N ALA A 8 9.85 25.49 -8.21
CA ALA A 8 8.48 25.01 -8.07
C ALA A 8 8.40 23.85 -7.05
N ALA A 9 9.35 22.91 -7.12
CA ALA A 9 9.47 21.84 -6.15
C ALA A 9 9.78 22.36 -4.73
N ASP A 10 10.64 23.38 -4.61
CA ASP A 10 10.93 24.02 -3.31
C ASP A 10 9.71 24.77 -2.75
N GLU A 11 8.97 25.50 -3.58
CA GLU A 11 7.73 26.18 -3.20
C GLU A 11 6.67 25.18 -2.73
N PHE A 12 6.46 24.11 -3.50
CA PHE A 12 5.53 23.03 -3.13
C PHE A 12 5.94 22.35 -1.82
N ARG A 13 7.24 22.07 -1.62
CA ARG A 13 7.76 21.51 -0.36
C ARG A 13 7.44 22.43 0.81
N PHE A 14 7.63 23.74 0.65
CA PHE A 14 7.32 24.72 1.68
C PHE A 14 5.82 24.79 1.97
N GLU A 15 4.97 24.78 0.94
CA GLU A 15 3.51 24.76 1.07
C GLU A 15 3.05 23.54 1.87
N VAL A 16 3.44 22.33 1.46
CA VAL A 16 3.06 21.07 2.11
C VAL A 16 3.54 21.05 3.56
N ARG A 17 4.78 21.46 3.80
CA ARG A 17 5.34 21.54 5.16
C ARG A 17 4.54 22.46 6.06
N THR A 18 4.16 23.63 5.54
CA THR A 18 3.37 24.61 6.29
C THR A 18 1.99 24.05 6.59
N TRP A 19 1.31 23.50 5.58
CA TRP A 19 0.01 22.89 5.76
C TRP A 19 0.03 21.76 6.79
N LEU A 20 1.00 20.86 6.73
CA LEU A 20 1.15 19.78 7.71
C LEU A 20 1.41 20.31 9.12
N ALA A 21 2.24 21.35 9.28
CA ALA A 21 2.49 21.95 10.58
C ALA A 21 1.24 22.58 11.21
N ASP A 22 0.33 23.11 10.37
CA ASP A 22 -0.91 23.75 10.81
C ASP A 22 -2.03 22.75 11.11
N HIS A 23 -2.04 21.58 10.45
CA HIS A 23 -3.17 20.64 10.47
C HIS A 23 -2.90 19.32 11.19
N VAL A 24 -1.66 18.83 11.24
CA VAL A 24 -1.35 17.55 11.90
C VAL A 24 -1.76 17.64 13.38
N PRO A 25 -2.55 16.67 13.88
CA PRO A 25 -2.97 16.66 15.27
C PRO A 25 -1.79 16.71 16.24
N ALA A 26 -1.88 17.59 17.25
CA ALA A 26 -0.83 17.75 18.26
C ALA A 26 -0.64 16.49 19.15
N GLN A 27 -1.65 15.64 19.22
CA GLN A 27 -1.60 14.33 19.87
C GLN A 27 -1.82 13.25 18.81
N PRO A 28 -1.10 12.12 18.88
CA PRO A 28 -1.34 10.99 18.00
C PRO A 28 -2.80 10.54 18.05
N LEU A 29 -3.35 10.16 16.91
CA LEU A 29 -4.68 9.54 16.85
C LEU A 29 -4.61 8.12 17.46
N PRO A 30 -5.73 7.61 18.00
CA PRO A 30 -5.82 6.20 18.40
C PRO A 30 -5.51 5.26 17.24
N SER A 31 -5.09 4.03 17.53
CA SER A 31 -4.75 3.03 16.50
C SER A 31 -5.85 2.90 15.45
N MET A 32 -5.46 2.98 14.18
CA MET A 32 -6.35 2.80 13.03
C MET A 32 -6.94 1.39 12.95
N ASP A 33 -6.44 0.45 13.73
CA ASP A 33 -6.95 -0.92 13.82
C ASP A 33 -8.01 -1.08 14.91
N THR A 34 -8.49 0.03 15.49
CA THR A 34 -9.70 0.10 16.32
C THR A 34 -10.82 0.82 15.56
N ALA A 35 -12.09 0.58 15.92
CA ALA A 35 -13.21 1.26 15.27
C ALA A 35 -13.16 2.80 15.44
N GLU A 36 -12.79 3.27 16.64
CA GLU A 36 -12.68 4.71 16.93
C GLU A 36 -11.49 5.34 16.19
N GLY A 37 -10.32 4.72 16.26
CA GLY A 37 -9.15 5.21 15.56
C GLY A 37 -9.32 5.18 14.05
N PHE A 38 -9.91 4.12 13.49
CA PHE A 38 -10.19 4.04 12.05
C PHE A 38 -10.99 5.25 11.56
N GLU A 39 -12.06 5.63 12.26
CA GLU A 39 -12.86 6.81 11.90
C GLU A 39 -12.13 8.14 12.17
N ALA A 40 -11.30 8.23 13.22
CA ALA A 40 -10.46 9.41 13.44
C ALA A 40 -9.44 9.60 12.29
N HIS A 41 -8.82 8.52 11.83
CA HIS A 41 -7.92 8.53 10.69
C HIS A 41 -8.68 8.84 9.39
N ARG A 42 -9.90 8.33 9.21
CA ARG A 42 -10.78 8.68 8.08
C ARG A 42 -11.10 10.17 8.04
N GLU A 43 -11.38 10.78 9.20
CA GLU A 43 -11.64 12.22 9.30
C GLU A 43 -10.41 13.07 9.01
N TRP A 44 -9.23 12.62 9.45
CA TRP A 44 -7.96 13.22 9.02
C TRP A 44 -7.82 13.22 7.49
N GLU A 45 -8.15 12.10 6.83
CA GLU A 45 -8.11 12.04 5.37
C GLU A 45 -9.15 12.93 4.69
N ARG A 46 -10.33 13.14 5.29
CA ARG A 46 -11.30 14.15 4.82
C ARG A 46 -10.75 15.57 4.93
N THR A 47 -10.02 15.86 6.01
CA THR A 47 -9.34 17.17 6.20
C THR A 47 -8.32 17.39 5.08
N MET A 48 -7.48 16.39 4.79
CA MET A 48 -6.56 16.47 3.64
C MET A 48 -7.31 16.66 2.32
N ALA A 49 -8.40 15.93 2.11
CA ALA A 49 -9.15 15.99 0.85
C ALA A 49 -9.83 17.35 0.63
N ALA A 50 -10.26 18.03 1.68
CA ALA A 50 -10.84 19.38 1.61
C ALA A 50 -9.87 20.38 0.96
N ASP A 51 -8.57 20.22 1.24
CA ASP A 51 -7.48 21.03 0.67
C ASP A 51 -6.74 20.32 -0.48
N ARG A 52 -7.30 19.22 -1.00
CA ARG A 52 -6.77 18.43 -2.13
C ARG A 52 -5.36 17.88 -1.88
N MET A 53 -5.04 17.62 -0.62
CA MET A 53 -3.77 17.04 -0.15
C MET A 53 -3.78 15.50 -0.14
N SER A 54 -4.94 14.85 -0.17
CA SER A 54 -5.04 13.39 -0.07
C SER A 54 -4.45 12.66 -1.28
N VAL A 55 -4.58 13.23 -2.48
CA VAL A 55 -4.20 12.63 -3.77
C VAL A 55 -3.56 13.64 -4.71
N VAL A 56 -2.53 14.35 -4.25
CA VAL A 56 -1.93 15.49 -4.98
C VAL A 56 -1.56 15.20 -6.45
N SER A 57 -1.15 13.98 -6.77
CA SER A 57 -0.74 13.58 -8.13
C SER A 57 -1.90 13.19 -9.07
N TRP A 58 -3.13 13.10 -8.58
CA TRP A 58 -4.28 12.75 -9.41
C TRP A 58 -4.77 13.97 -10.21
N PRO A 59 -5.50 13.73 -11.33
CA PRO A 59 -6.20 14.79 -12.03
C PRO A 59 -7.12 15.60 -11.14
N GLU A 60 -7.24 16.89 -11.43
CA GLU A 60 -8.14 17.79 -10.71
C GLU A 60 -9.61 17.33 -10.75
N GLU A 61 -10.07 16.74 -11.85
CA GLU A 61 -11.46 16.23 -11.95
C GLU A 61 -11.77 15.11 -10.94
N PHE A 62 -10.73 14.43 -10.43
CA PHE A 62 -10.84 13.36 -9.44
C PHE A 62 -10.42 13.78 -8.03
N GLY A 63 -10.26 15.09 -7.79
CA GLY A 63 -9.94 15.64 -6.47
C GLY A 63 -8.45 15.85 -6.19
N GLY A 64 -7.57 15.55 -7.15
CA GLY A 64 -6.13 15.81 -7.02
C GLY A 64 -5.73 17.23 -7.40
N ARG A 65 -4.44 17.43 -7.69
CA ARG A 65 -3.84 18.75 -8.04
C ARG A 65 -3.00 18.69 -9.32
N ASP A 66 -3.10 17.61 -10.09
CA ASP A 66 -2.25 17.35 -11.26
C ASP A 66 -0.74 17.49 -10.93
N ALA A 67 -0.36 17.22 -9.68
CA ALA A 67 1.01 17.42 -9.23
C ALA A 67 1.94 16.39 -9.91
N PRO A 68 3.11 16.81 -10.41
CA PRO A 68 4.05 15.88 -11.02
C PRO A 68 4.57 14.87 -9.99
N LEU A 69 5.02 13.71 -10.44
CA LEU A 69 5.49 12.62 -9.55
C LEU A 69 6.59 13.08 -8.57
N LEU A 70 7.43 14.03 -8.96
CA LEU A 70 8.43 14.61 -8.07
C LEU A 70 7.78 15.31 -6.86
N HIS A 71 6.73 16.09 -7.11
CA HIS A 71 6.00 16.77 -6.04
C HIS A 71 5.27 15.77 -5.15
N TRP A 72 4.73 14.68 -5.72
CA TRP A 72 4.17 13.61 -4.89
C TRP A 72 5.22 12.95 -3.97
N ILE A 73 6.45 12.70 -4.42
CA ILE A 73 7.52 12.20 -3.54
C ILE A 73 7.80 13.22 -2.43
N ILE A 74 7.93 14.49 -2.77
CA ILE A 74 8.16 15.58 -1.81
C ILE A 74 7.03 15.63 -0.78
N PHE A 75 5.78 15.48 -1.22
CA PHE A 75 4.63 15.42 -0.33
C PHE A 75 4.77 14.28 0.68
N GLU A 76 5.06 13.06 0.20
CA GLU A 76 5.21 11.90 1.07
C GLU A 76 6.40 12.06 2.05
N GLU A 77 7.54 12.63 1.61
CA GLU A 77 8.66 12.95 2.50
C GLU A 77 8.26 13.89 3.63
N GLU A 78 7.59 15.00 3.32
CA GLU A 78 7.13 15.94 4.33
C GLU A 78 6.03 15.34 5.22
N TYR A 79 5.14 14.50 4.67
CA TYR A 79 4.08 13.82 5.40
C TYR A 79 4.64 12.93 6.52
N TYR A 80 5.60 12.06 6.18
CA TYR A 80 6.23 11.18 7.18
C TYR A 80 7.13 11.98 8.14
N ARG A 81 7.83 13.01 7.67
CA ARG A 81 8.65 13.88 8.52
C ARG A 81 7.81 14.62 9.57
N ALA A 82 6.58 14.99 9.23
CA ALA A 82 5.67 15.67 10.14
C ALA A 82 5.04 14.75 11.21
N GLY A 83 5.25 13.43 11.13
CA GLY A 83 4.57 12.48 12.01
C GLY A 83 3.05 12.46 11.81
N ALA A 84 2.59 12.75 10.58
CA ALA A 84 1.17 12.80 10.27
C ALA A 84 0.48 11.44 10.48
N PRO A 85 -0.83 11.42 10.77
CA PRO A 85 -1.55 10.17 11.03
C PRO A 85 -1.45 9.14 9.90
N GLY A 86 -1.56 7.85 10.23
CA GLY A 86 -1.78 6.80 9.23
C GLY A 86 -2.98 7.11 8.30
N ARG A 87 -2.98 6.54 7.09
CA ARG A 87 -4.07 6.72 6.12
C ARG A 87 -4.80 5.40 5.94
N VAL A 88 -6.05 5.30 6.36
CA VAL A 88 -6.92 4.12 6.15
C VAL A 88 -7.18 3.85 4.67
N SER A 89 -7.20 4.89 3.82
CA SER A 89 -7.52 4.79 2.40
C SER A 89 -6.38 4.28 1.49
N GLN A 90 -5.17 3.99 2.02
CA GLN A 90 -4.00 3.64 1.20
C GLN A 90 -4.25 2.52 0.17
N ASN A 91 -5.04 1.50 0.52
CA ASN A 91 -5.39 0.44 -0.43
C ASN A 91 -6.20 0.98 -1.61
N GLY A 92 -7.14 1.89 -1.35
CA GLY A 92 -7.90 2.59 -2.38
C GLY A 92 -6.99 3.47 -3.25
N ILE A 93 -6.17 4.33 -2.62
CA ILE A 93 -5.34 5.31 -3.33
C ILE A 93 -4.18 4.68 -4.09
N PHE A 94 -3.47 3.72 -3.49
CA PHE A 94 -2.20 3.23 -4.03
C PHE A 94 -2.30 1.89 -4.75
N LEU A 95 -3.41 1.15 -4.61
CA LEU A 95 -3.62 -0.14 -5.26
C LEU A 95 -4.81 -0.08 -6.24
N LEU A 96 -6.00 0.25 -5.75
CA LEU A 96 -7.21 0.23 -6.57
C LEU A 96 -7.22 1.35 -7.61
N ALA A 97 -6.98 2.59 -7.23
CA ALA A 97 -7.08 3.74 -8.12
C ALA A 97 -6.15 3.66 -9.35
N PRO A 98 -4.85 3.27 -9.25
CA PRO A 98 -4.02 3.03 -10.43
C PRO A 98 -4.59 1.94 -11.35
N THR A 99 -5.23 0.92 -10.77
CA THR A 99 -5.90 -0.15 -11.51
C THR A 99 -7.13 0.39 -12.25
N LEU A 100 -7.91 1.26 -11.62
CA LEU A 100 -9.07 1.91 -12.24
C LEU A 100 -8.65 2.85 -13.36
N PHE A 101 -7.61 3.67 -13.17
CA PHE A 101 -7.09 4.54 -14.24
C PHE A 101 -6.71 3.78 -15.51
N GLU A 102 -6.22 2.53 -15.38
CA GLU A 102 -5.80 1.73 -16.53
C GLU A 102 -6.94 0.89 -17.14
N HIS A 103 -7.86 0.37 -16.33
CA HIS A 103 -8.80 -0.68 -16.77
C HIS A 103 -10.28 -0.33 -16.59
N ALA A 104 -10.63 0.73 -15.87
CA ALA A 104 -12.03 1.09 -15.63
C ALA A 104 -12.67 1.76 -16.85
N HIS A 105 -13.99 1.62 -16.96
CA HIS A 105 -14.77 2.49 -17.84
C HIS A 105 -14.75 3.94 -17.34
N PRO A 106 -14.79 4.96 -18.22
CA PRO A 106 -14.81 6.36 -17.81
C PRO A 106 -15.94 6.70 -16.83
N GLU A 107 -17.13 6.11 -17.00
CA GLU A 107 -18.28 6.33 -16.13
C GLU A 107 -18.07 5.72 -14.73
N GLN A 108 -17.42 4.55 -14.68
CA GLN A 108 -17.02 3.89 -13.43
C GLN A 108 -15.96 4.72 -12.70
N LEU A 109 -14.97 5.25 -13.43
CA LEU A 109 -13.91 6.11 -12.92
C LEU A 109 -14.48 7.41 -12.32
N ALA A 110 -15.38 8.08 -13.05
CA ALA A 110 -16.01 9.32 -12.62
C ALA A 110 -16.83 9.17 -11.32
N ARG A 111 -17.45 8.01 -11.10
CA ARG A 111 -18.20 7.73 -9.87
C ARG A 111 -17.27 7.44 -8.68
N ILE A 112 -16.23 6.64 -8.88
CA ILE A 112 -15.44 6.05 -7.79
C ILE A 112 -14.31 6.95 -7.32
N MET A 113 -13.54 7.53 -8.25
CA MET A 113 -12.28 8.19 -7.89
C MET A 113 -12.45 9.37 -6.92
N PRO A 114 -13.44 10.27 -7.11
CA PRO A 114 -13.67 11.36 -6.14
C PRO A 114 -14.05 10.86 -4.75
N ARG A 115 -14.70 9.69 -4.65
CA ARG A 115 -15.11 9.09 -3.37
C ARG A 115 -13.91 8.47 -2.63
N ILE A 116 -12.97 7.86 -3.37
CA ILE A 116 -11.68 7.43 -2.81
C ILE A 116 -10.89 8.65 -2.30
N ALA A 117 -10.77 9.69 -3.12
CA ALA A 117 -10.00 10.89 -2.80
C ALA A 117 -10.49 11.60 -1.52
N ARG A 118 -11.80 11.56 -1.25
CA ARG A 118 -12.44 12.13 -0.06
C ARG A 118 -12.52 11.19 1.14
N ALA A 119 -12.01 9.97 1.03
CA ALA A 119 -12.22 8.92 2.05
C ALA A 119 -13.71 8.65 2.35
N ASP A 120 -14.60 8.91 1.37
CA ASP A 120 -16.02 8.53 1.44
C ASP A 120 -16.14 7.00 1.41
N ASP A 121 -15.33 6.35 0.57
CA ASP A 121 -15.24 4.90 0.45
C ASP A 121 -13.82 4.43 0.76
N ILE A 122 -13.65 3.60 1.79
CA ILE A 122 -12.42 2.91 2.13
C ILE A 122 -12.46 1.50 1.57
N TRP A 123 -11.34 1.09 0.97
CA TRP A 123 -11.23 -0.14 0.20
C TRP A 123 -10.29 -1.16 0.85
N GLY A 124 -10.73 -2.40 0.97
CA GLY A 124 -9.94 -3.56 1.34
C GLY A 124 -9.49 -4.37 0.13
N GLN A 125 -8.27 -4.90 0.15
CA GLN A 125 -7.81 -5.85 -0.87
C GLN A 125 -8.22 -7.27 -0.48
N ALA A 126 -8.98 -7.95 -1.34
CA ALA A 126 -9.55 -9.28 -1.08
C ALA A 126 -9.01 -10.31 -2.09
N TRP A 127 -7.69 -10.46 -2.13
CA TRP A 127 -6.99 -11.32 -3.08
C TRP A 127 -6.75 -12.73 -2.56
N SER A 128 -5.98 -12.81 -1.47
CA SER A 128 -5.52 -14.06 -0.89
C SER A 128 -6.66 -14.89 -0.34
N GLU A 129 -6.49 -16.20 -0.43
CA GLU A 129 -7.36 -17.20 0.17
C GLU A 129 -6.54 -18.07 1.11
N PRO A 130 -7.15 -18.82 2.06
CA PRO A 130 -6.40 -19.68 2.97
C PRO A 130 -5.41 -20.61 2.27
N GLU A 131 -5.77 -21.09 1.07
CA GLU A 131 -4.97 -22.01 0.25
C GLU A 131 -4.24 -21.31 -0.91
N ALA A 132 -4.37 -19.98 -1.07
CA ALA A 132 -3.83 -19.23 -2.21
C ALA A 132 -3.23 -17.88 -1.78
N GLY A 133 -1.93 -17.91 -1.44
CA GLY A 133 -1.10 -16.72 -1.20
C GLY A 133 -0.15 -16.46 -2.37
N SER A 134 1.08 -16.99 -2.28
CA SER A 134 2.11 -16.83 -3.33
C SER A 134 1.71 -17.42 -4.68
N ASP A 135 0.94 -18.52 -4.71
CA ASP A 135 0.31 -19.02 -5.93
C ASP A 135 -1.13 -18.48 -6.08
N LEU A 136 -1.26 -17.16 -6.16
CA LEU A 136 -2.55 -16.46 -6.26
C LEU A 136 -3.44 -17.00 -7.40
N ALA A 137 -2.84 -17.50 -8.48
CA ALA A 137 -3.56 -18.05 -9.63
C ALA A 137 -4.36 -19.34 -9.30
N SER A 138 -4.08 -19.98 -8.16
CA SER A 138 -4.77 -21.18 -7.66
C SER A 138 -6.03 -20.90 -6.84
N LEU A 139 -6.42 -19.62 -6.73
CA LEU A 139 -7.65 -19.21 -6.03
C LEU A 139 -8.89 -20.00 -6.49
N ARG A 140 -9.81 -20.20 -5.55
CA ARG A 140 -11.02 -21.02 -5.66
C ARG A 140 -12.32 -20.24 -5.51
N SER A 141 -12.30 -19.01 -5.01
CA SER A 141 -13.51 -18.17 -4.97
C SER A 141 -14.05 -17.98 -6.39
N THR A 142 -15.37 -18.06 -6.55
CA THR A 142 -16.05 -18.07 -7.85
C THR A 142 -17.00 -16.90 -7.99
N ALA A 143 -17.26 -16.51 -9.24
CA ALA A 143 -18.33 -15.60 -9.61
C ALA A 143 -19.19 -16.30 -10.66
N THR A 144 -20.47 -16.55 -10.35
CA THR A 144 -21.41 -17.18 -11.28
C THR A 144 -22.34 -16.14 -11.87
N ARG A 145 -22.52 -16.15 -13.20
CA ARG A 145 -23.37 -15.19 -13.89
C ARG A 145 -24.83 -15.33 -13.47
N THR A 146 -25.52 -14.20 -13.32
CA THR A 146 -26.95 -14.11 -13.00
C THR A 146 -27.59 -12.94 -13.74
N ASP A 147 -28.88 -12.70 -13.53
CA ASP A 147 -29.59 -11.56 -14.12
C ASP A 147 -29.00 -10.24 -13.58
N GLY A 148 -28.53 -9.37 -14.49
CA GLY A 148 -27.96 -8.06 -14.14
C GLY A 148 -26.53 -8.07 -13.58
N GLY A 149 -25.89 -9.24 -13.43
CA GLY A 149 -24.51 -9.30 -12.94
C GLY A 149 -24.01 -10.68 -12.53
N TRP A 150 -23.38 -10.73 -11.35
CA TRP A 150 -22.65 -11.89 -10.86
C TRP A 150 -22.97 -12.20 -9.39
N LEU A 151 -22.87 -13.47 -9.01
CA LEU A 151 -22.94 -13.94 -7.62
C LEU A 151 -21.56 -14.43 -7.18
N LEU A 152 -20.93 -13.71 -6.26
CA LEU A 152 -19.65 -14.07 -5.68
C LEU A 152 -19.82 -15.10 -4.57
N ASN A 153 -18.97 -16.12 -4.56
CA ASN A 153 -18.93 -17.16 -3.55
C ASN A 153 -17.47 -17.52 -3.20
N GLY A 154 -17.14 -17.61 -1.91
CA GLY A 154 -15.83 -18.04 -1.46
C GLY A 154 -15.36 -17.37 -0.18
N GLN A 155 -14.05 -17.47 0.08
CA GLN A 155 -13.40 -16.91 1.27
C GLN A 155 -12.10 -16.23 0.87
N LYS A 156 -11.95 -14.99 1.31
CA LYS A 156 -10.72 -14.20 1.24
C LYS A 156 -10.15 -14.04 2.65
N THR A 157 -8.84 -13.87 2.75
CA THR A 157 -8.14 -13.75 4.04
C THR A 157 -6.95 -12.80 3.94
N TRP A 158 -6.44 -12.37 5.10
CA TRP A 158 -5.40 -11.34 5.24
C TRP A 158 -5.80 -10.00 4.61
N SER A 159 -7.10 -9.72 4.50
CA SER A 159 -7.62 -8.52 3.87
C SER A 159 -7.38 -7.33 4.78
N SER A 160 -6.30 -6.59 4.51
CA SER A 160 -5.83 -5.50 5.37
C SER A 160 -6.90 -4.43 5.51
N ARG A 161 -7.16 -4.01 6.76
CA ARG A 161 -8.16 -2.99 7.15
C ARG A 161 -9.60 -3.32 6.81
N SER A 162 -9.88 -4.52 6.29
CA SER A 162 -11.23 -4.90 5.88
C SER A 162 -12.17 -5.13 7.07
N SER A 163 -11.64 -5.16 8.30
CA SER A 163 -12.43 -5.12 9.53
C SER A 163 -13.33 -3.89 9.63
N PHE A 164 -12.94 -2.77 9.01
CA PHE A 164 -13.64 -1.49 9.10
C PHE A 164 -13.85 -0.79 7.74
N ALA A 165 -13.29 -1.32 6.64
CA ALA A 165 -13.50 -0.78 5.29
C ALA A 165 -14.94 -1.00 4.81
N ASP A 166 -15.41 -0.15 3.87
CA ASP A 166 -16.78 -0.26 3.33
C ASP A 166 -16.83 -1.14 2.06
N TRP A 167 -15.75 -1.17 1.29
CA TRP A 167 -15.69 -1.90 0.03
C TRP A 167 -14.49 -2.84 -0.03
N ALA A 168 -14.56 -3.85 -0.88
CA ALA A 168 -13.45 -4.73 -1.19
C ALA A 168 -13.28 -4.90 -2.70
N PHE A 169 -12.05 -5.23 -3.11
CA PHE A 169 -11.74 -5.54 -4.50
C PHE A 169 -10.83 -6.77 -4.61
N GLY A 170 -11.06 -7.62 -5.60
CA GLY A 170 -10.26 -8.84 -5.76
C GLY A 170 -10.69 -9.77 -6.89
N LEU A 171 -9.99 -10.90 -6.98
CA LEU A 171 -10.12 -11.87 -8.06
C LEU A 171 -11.09 -13.00 -7.72
N PHE A 172 -11.93 -13.36 -8.70
CA PHE A 172 -12.84 -14.51 -8.63
C PHE A 172 -12.79 -15.30 -9.95
N ARG A 173 -12.93 -16.62 -9.86
CA ARG A 173 -13.03 -17.54 -11.00
C ARG A 173 -14.40 -17.42 -11.66
N THR A 174 -14.43 -16.97 -12.91
CA THR A 174 -15.65 -16.84 -13.73
C THR A 174 -15.80 -18.00 -14.71
N ASP A 175 -14.71 -18.49 -15.30
CA ASP A 175 -14.68 -19.74 -16.08
C ASP A 175 -14.20 -20.91 -15.20
N LYS A 176 -15.10 -21.86 -14.93
CA LYS A 176 -14.85 -23.02 -14.06
C LYS A 176 -13.93 -24.08 -14.70
N GLU A 177 -13.84 -24.10 -16.03
CA GLU A 177 -13.00 -25.05 -16.76
C GLU A 177 -11.58 -24.50 -16.97
N ALA A 178 -11.42 -23.18 -16.85
CA ALA A 178 -10.12 -22.54 -16.93
C ALA A 178 -9.23 -22.84 -15.71
N GLN A 179 -7.93 -22.89 -15.96
CA GLN A 179 -6.93 -23.14 -14.92
C GLN A 179 -5.96 -21.96 -14.77
N ARG A 180 -5.41 -21.82 -13.56
CA ARG A 180 -4.39 -20.84 -13.20
C ARG A 180 -4.85 -19.41 -13.50
N HIS A 181 -4.11 -18.67 -14.33
CA HIS A 181 -4.34 -17.25 -14.60
C HIS A 181 -5.48 -16.96 -15.57
N ARG A 182 -6.05 -17.98 -16.24
CA ARG A 182 -7.14 -17.80 -17.21
C ARG A 182 -8.49 -17.91 -16.51
N GLY A 183 -9.53 -17.23 -17.00
CA GLY A 183 -10.89 -17.39 -16.46
C GLY A 183 -11.08 -16.71 -15.10
N LEU A 184 -10.25 -15.72 -14.80
CA LEU A 184 -10.36 -14.91 -13.60
C LEU A 184 -10.95 -13.55 -13.98
N THR A 185 -11.82 -13.00 -13.15
CA THR A 185 -12.35 -11.64 -13.30
C THR A 185 -12.09 -10.85 -12.02
N TYR A 186 -11.85 -9.55 -12.18
CA TYR A 186 -11.54 -8.64 -11.09
C TYR A 186 -12.79 -7.87 -10.70
N PHE A 187 -13.20 -7.97 -9.43
CA PHE A 187 -14.46 -7.44 -8.94
C PHE A 187 -14.25 -6.42 -7.82
N MET A 188 -15.17 -5.48 -7.73
CA MET A 188 -15.43 -4.59 -6.60
C MET A 188 -16.78 -4.98 -5.99
N PHE A 189 -16.87 -5.02 -4.66
CA PHE A 189 -18.09 -5.37 -3.95
C PHE A 189 -18.15 -4.70 -2.58
N ASP A 190 -19.37 -4.41 -2.12
CA ASP A 190 -19.65 -3.76 -0.85
C ASP A 190 -19.55 -4.77 0.30
N LEU A 191 -18.75 -4.47 1.33
CA LEU A 191 -18.53 -5.34 2.49
C LEU A 191 -19.74 -5.41 3.43
N HIS A 192 -20.75 -4.56 3.23
CA HIS A 192 -22.02 -4.55 3.94
C HIS A 192 -23.16 -5.20 3.15
N SER A 193 -22.89 -5.70 1.94
CA SER A 193 -23.91 -6.36 1.13
C SER A 193 -24.43 -7.66 1.77
N PRO A 194 -25.71 -8.00 1.56
CA PRO A 194 -26.23 -9.32 1.95
C PRO A 194 -25.37 -10.45 1.40
N GLY A 195 -25.05 -11.42 2.26
CA GLY A 195 -24.18 -12.55 1.94
C GLY A 195 -22.69 -12.30 2.20
N VAL A 196 -22.27 -11.08 2.58
CA VAL A 196 -20.91 -10.83 3.08
C VAL A 196 -20.85 -11.06 4.58
N THR A 197 -19.84 -11.79 5.04
CA THR A 197 -19.45 -11.84 6.45
C THR A 197 -17.98 -11.45 6.58
N VAL A 198 -17.71 -10.38 7.33
CA VAL A 198 -16.36 -9.95 7.70
C VAL A 198 -16.01 -10.53 9.07
N ARG A 199 -14.92 -11.29 9.15
CA ARG A 199 -14.39 -11.82 10.41
C ARG A 199 -13.01 -11.22 10.69
N PRO A 200 -12.90 -10.31 11.67
CA PRO A 200 -11.61 -9.71 12.03
C PRO A 200 -10.57 -10.76 12.45
N ILE A 201 -9.31 -10.51 12.10
CA ILE A 201 -8.14 -11.28 12.52
C ILE A 201 -7.23 -10.34 13.33
N PRO A 202 -6.96 -10.64 14.62
CA PRO A 202 -6.05 -9.86 15.43
C PRO A 202 -4.59 -10.05 14.97
N GLN A 203 -3.82 -8.98 15.07
CA GLN A 203 -2.37 -8.97 14.88
C GLN A 203 -1.64 -9.43 16.16
N LEU A 204 -0.31 -9.35 16.16
CA LEU A 204 0.50 -9.73 17.33
C LEU A 204 0.27 -8.82 18.55
N ASP A 205 -0.12 -7.56 18.31
CA ASP A 205 -0.54 -6.59 19.32
C ASP A 205 -1.98 -6.83 19.83
N GLY A 206 -2.74 -7.71 19.18
CA GLY A 206 -4.13 -8.05 19.52
C GLY A 206 -5.19 -7.26 18.75
N GLU A 207 -4.83 -6.23 17.99
CA GLU A 207 -5.79 -5.38 17.29
C GLU A 207 -6.19 -5.95 15.92
N PRO A 208 -7.44 -5.77 15.45
CA PRO A 208 -7.99 -6.38 14.24
C PRO A 208 -7.56 -5.70 12.92
N GLY A 209 -6.27 -5.56 12.65
CA GLY A 209 -5.77 -4.93 11.42
C GLY A 209 -6.02 -5.71 10.11
N PHE A 210 -6.48 -6.95 10.19
CA PHE A 210 -6.86 -7.78 9.04
C PHE A 210 -8.26 -8.37 9.20
N ALA A 211 -8.85 -8.85 8.11
CA ALA A 211 -10.05 -9.67 8.16
C ALA A 211 -10.07 -10.81 7.14
N GLU A 212 -10.83 -11.85 7.49
CA GLU A 212 -11.41 -12.76 6.51
C GLU A 212 -12.72 -12.18 5.98
N VAL A 213 -12.98 -12.40 4.70
CA VAL A 213 -14.20 -11.99 4.03
C VAL A 213 -14.82 -13.22 3.37
N PHE A 214 -16.00 -13.59 3.85
CA PHE A 214 -16.79 -14.69 3.29
C PHE A 214 -17.87 -14.11 2.40
N CYS A 215 -18.01 -14.66 1.20
CA CYS A 215 -19.06 -14.31 0.26
C CYS A 215 -19.97 -15.52 0.05
N GLU A 216 -21.26 -15.34 0.30
CA GLU A 216 -22.31 -16.32 0.05
C GLU A 216 -23.38 -15.71 -0.87
N ASN A 217 -23.26 -15.96 -2.17
CA ASN A 217 -24.12 -15.40 -3.21
C ASN A 217 -24.22 -13.86 -3.16
N VAL A 218 -23.09 -13.20 -2.97
CA VAL A 218 -23.02 -11.72 -2.96
C VAL A 218 -23.23 -11.21 -4.37
N PHE A 219 -24.29 -10.43 -4.58
CA PHE A 219 -24.60 -9.85 -5.89
C PHE A 219 -23.65 -8.70 -6.23
N VAL A 220 -23.10 -8.73 -7.43
CA VAL A 220 -22.31 -7.65 -8.01
C VAL A 220 -22.88 -7.27 -9.37
N PRO A 221 -23.30 -6.01 -9.57
CA PRO A 221 -23.86 -5.53 -10.83
C PRO A 221 -22.82 -5.56 -11.96
N ASP A 222 -23.26 -5.87 -13.17
CA ASP A 222 -22.45 -5.81 -14.40
C ASP A 222 -23.37 -5.67 -15.63
N ASP A 223 -24.26 -4.68 -15.57
CA ASP A 223 -25.16 -4.35 -16.68
C ASP A 223 -24.46 -3.43 -17.68
N PRO A 224 -24.27 -3.83 -18.96
CA PRO A 224 -23.70 -2.97 -19.99
C PRO A 224 -24.48 -1.67 -20.25
N ALA A 225 -25.75 -1.59 -19.85
CA ALA A 225 -26.55 -0.37 -19.91
C ALA A 225 -26.23 0.62 -18.77
N ASP A 226 -25.52 0.17 -17.73
CA ASP A 226 -25.11 0.97 -16.57
C ASP A 226 -23.63 0.71 -16.20
N PRO A 227 -22.68 1.08 -17.09
CA PRO A 227 -21.26 0.84 -16.87
C PRO A 227 -20.73 1.60 -15.65
N ALA A 228 -21.38 2.69 -15.25
CA ALA A 228 -21.02 3.44 -14.06
C ALA A 228 -21.11 2.56 -12.80
N ASN A 229 -22.17 1.75 -12.70
CA ASN A 229 -22.42 0.90 -11.54
C ASN A 229 -21.90 -0.52 -11.67
N SER A 230 -21.23 -0.90 -12.77
CA SER A 230 -20.57 -2.22 -12.85
C SER A 230 -19.54 -2.36 -11.71
N GLY A 231 -19.57 -3.53 -11.07
CA GLY A 231 -18.55 -3.96 -10.12
C GLY A 231 -17.43 -4.78 -10.78
N VAL A 232 -17.44 -4.97 -12.11
CA VAL A 232 -16.32 -5.58 -12.83
C VAL A 232 -15.30 -4.50 -13.19
N ILE A 233 -14.01 -4.79 -13.00
CA ILE A 233 -12.91 -3.95 -13.49
C ILE A 233 -12.25 -4.64 -14.69
N GLY A 234 -12.23 -3.94 -15.82
CA GLY A 234 -11.72 -4.48 -17.08
C GLY A 234 -12.65 -5.55 -17.69
N ASP A 235 -12.08 -6.50 -18.43
CA ASP A 235 -12.86 -7.51 -19.13
C ASP A 235 -13.06 -8.78 -18.28
N VAL A 236 -14.22 -9.42 -18.45
CA VAL A 236 -14.49 -10.77 -17.93
C VAL A 236 -13.43 -11.76 -18.44
N ASP A 237 -13.00 -12.66 -17.55
CA ASP A 237 -11.95 -13.67 -17.75
C ASP A 237 -10.52 -13.12 -17.97
N ASN A 238 -10.35 -11.79 -17.95
CA ASN A 238 -9.08 -11.09 -18.12
C ASN A 238 -8.56 -10.44 -16.83
N GLY A 239 -9.14 -10.78 -15.68
CA GLY A 239 -8.81 -10.21 -14.37
C GLY A 239 -7.38 -10.42 -13.93
N TRP A 240 -6.67 -11.44 -14.44
CA TRP A 240 -5.23 -11.59 -14.15
C TRP A 240 -4.40 -10.42 -14.68
N ARG A 241 -4.75 -9.87 -15.85
CA ARG A 241 -4.09 -8.68 -16.40
C ARG A 241 -4.28 -7.49 -15.47
N VAL A 242 -5.52 -7.29 -15.02
CA VAL A 242 -5.91 -6.23 -14.07
C VAL A 242 -5.13 -6.36 -12.75
N ALA A 243 -5.07 -7.57 -12.19
CA ALA A 243 -4.31 -7.84 -10.97
C ALA A 243 -2.81 -7.59 -11.11
N MET A 244 -2.21 -7.88 -12.27
CA MET A 244 -0.78 -7.60 -12.50
C MET A 244 -0.50 -6.09 -12.51
N SER A 245 -1.42 -5.25 -13.01
CA SER A 245 -1.31 -3.79 -12.89
C SER A 245 -1.38 -3.32 -11.44
N THR A 246 -2.32 -3.83 -10.64
CA THR A 246 -2.37 -3.55 -9.19
C THR A 246 -1.05 -3.93 -8.51
N ALA A 247 -0.55 -5.14 -8.76
CA ALA A 247 0.63 -5.66 -8.10
C ALA A 247 1.93 -4.94 -8.52
N ALA A 248 2.00 -4.43 -9.76
CA ALA A 248 3.11 -3.61 -10.21
C ALA A 248 3.16 -2.27 -9.46
N ASN A 249 2.01 -1.64 -9.23
CA ASN A 249 1.92 -0.43 -8.42
C ASN A 249 2.27 -0.69 -6.94
N GLU A 250 1.75 -1.79 -6.38
CA GLU A 250 2.03 -2.22 -5.00
C GLU A 250 3.53 -2.37 -4.70
N ARG A 251 4.29 -2.93 -5.65
CA ARG A 251 5.76 -3.10 -5.55
C ARG A 251 6.54 -1.86 -5.97
N GLY A 252 5.87 -0.91 -6.61
CA GLY A 252 6.47 0.28 -7.19
C GLY A 252 6.75 1.36 -6.15
N LEU A 253 6.60 2.62 -6.58
CA LEU A 253 6.93 3.78 -5.77
C LEU A 253 5.84 4.09 -4.72
N SER A 254 4.58 3.77 -5.00
CA SER A 254 3.41 4.33 -4.30
C SER A 254 3.15 3.78 -2.91
N LEU A 255 3.36 2.47 -2.66
CA LEU A 255 3.01 1.86 -1.37
C LEU A 255 4.01 2.19 -0.25
N ARG A 256 5.31 2.26 -0.58
CA ARG A 256 6.40 2.43 0.39
C ARG A 256 7.33 3.57 -0.05
N SER A 257 6.81 4.80 0.04
CA SER A 257 7.60 6.01 -0.24
C SER A 257 8.89 6.06 0.59
N PRO A 258 10.02 6.58 0.03
CA PRO A 258 11.26 6.80 0.77
C PRO A 258 11.08 7.63 2.04
N GLY A 259 10.10 8.55 2.07
CA GLY A 259 9.78 9.39 3.23
C GLY A 259 9.60 8.61 4.53
N ARG A 260 8.95 7.44 4.46
CA ARG A 260 8.77 6.56 5.63
C ARG A 260 10.10 6.13 6.23
N PHE A 261 11.03 5.72 5.39
CA PHE A 261 12.34 5.21 5.82
C PHE A 261 13.25 6.33 6.27
N LEU A 262 13.17 7.51 5.64
CA LEU A 262 13.86 8.72 6.09
C LEU A 262 13.39 9.13 7.49
N ALA A 263 12.08 9.23 7.74
CA ALA A 263 11.55 9.58 9.06
C ALA A 263 11.89 8.55 10.14
N THR A 264 11.85 7.24 9.83
CA THR A 264 12.33 6.19 10.75
C THR A 264 13.84 6.32 11.02
N THR A 265 14.63 6.64 10.00
CA THR A 265 16.07 6.87 10.17
C THR A 265 16.35 8.06 11.08
N ASP A 266 15.65 9.18 10.88
CA ASP A 266 15.83 10.38 11.70
C ASP A 266 15.55 10.07 13.18
N ARG A 267 14.46 9.34 13.46
CA ARG A 267 14.16 8.83 14.81
C ARG A 267 15.25 7.89 15.34
N LEU A 268 15.78 6.99 14.51
CA LEU A 268 16.86 6.07 14.91
C LEU A 268 18.15 6.82 15.25
N VAL A 269 18.49 7.85 14.47
CA VAL A 269 19.66 8.70 14.71
C VAL A 269 19.48 9.50 16.00
N ASP A 270 18.28 9.99 16.29
CA ASP A 270 18.00 10.69 17.54
C ASP A 270 18.02 9.75 18.75
N LEU A 271 17.48 8.53 18.63
CA LEU A 271 17.63 7.48 19.64
C LEU A 271 19.11 7.16 19.89
N TRP A 272 19.90 6.98 18.82
CA TRP A 272 21.34 6.76 18.92
C TRP A 272 22.04 7.91 19.64
N LYS A 273 21.76 9.18 19.30
CA LYS A 273 22.34 10.33 20.02
C LYS A 273 22.04 10.30 21.52
N ALA A 274 20.85 9.82 21.90
CA ALA A 274 20.42 9.73 23.28
C ALA A 274 21.04 8.53 24.04
N GLN A 275 21.30 7.41 23.35
CA GLN A 275 21.66 6.14 23.98
C GLN A 275 23.09 5.66 23.71
N ARG A 276 23.83 6.25 22.77
CA ARG A 276 25.16 5.75 22.34
C ARG A 276 26.19 5.58 23.45
N ASP A 277 26.09 6.38 24.52
CA ASP A 277 27.03 6.30 25.65
C ASP A 277 26.67 5.16 26.63
N ASN A 278 25.46 4.59 26.50
CA ASN A 278 24.94 3.49 27.31
C ASN A 278 25.12 2.11 26.64
N VAL A 279 25.53 2.08 25.37
CA VAL A 279 25.71 0.85 24.59
C VAL A 279 27.20 0.59 24.38
N PRO A 280 27.73 -0.62 24.68
CA PRO A 280 29.13 -0.93 24.42
C PRO A 280 29.48 -0.78 22.94
N THR A 281 30.58 -0.09 22.62
CA THR A 281 31.06 0.08 21.23
C THR A 281 31.25 -1.25 20.49
N ALA A 282 31.58 -2.32 21.22
CA ALA A 282 31.73 -3.68 20.67
C ALA A 282 30.44 -4.26 20.07
N SER A 283 29.26 -3.68 20.35
CA SER A 283 27.97 -4.03 19.74
C SER A 283 27.87 -3.73 18.24
N GLY A 284 28.74 -2.85 17.72
CA GLY A 284 28.70 -2.40 16.33
C GLY A 284 27.43 -1.59 15.96
N VAL A 285 26.66 -1.14 16.95
CA VAL A 285 25.43 -0.38 16.75
C VAL A 285 25.69 0.93 15.99
N ASP A 286 26.79 1.63 16.28
CA ASP A 286 27.18 2.85 15.56
C ASP A 286 27.25 2.62 14.04
N THR A 287 27.86 1.50 13.62
CA THR A 287 27.96 1.11 12.22
C THR A 287 26.59 0.81 11.63
N ARG A 288 25.72 0.08 12.35
CA ARG A 288 24.37 -0.24 11.87
C ARG A 288 23.46 0.99 11.75
N VAL A 289 23.58 1.96 12.66
CA VAL A 289 22.87 3.25 12.54
C VAL A 289 23.37 4.01 11.30
N ALA A 290 24.68 4.03 11.06
CA ALA A 290 25.25 4.63 9.85
C ALA A 290 24.78 3.90 8.59
N ASP A 291 24.77 2.57 8.57
CA ASP A 291 24.29 1.76 7.45
C ASP A 291 22.80 1.97 7.19
N ALA A 292 21.98 2.08 8.24
CA ALA A 292 20.56 2.41 8.12
C ALA A 292 20.38 3.79 7.46
N TRP A 293 21.14 4.79 7.90
CA TRP A 293 21.12 6.13 7.32
C TRP A 293 21.58 6.16 5.85
N ILE A 294 22.71 5.50 5.54
CA ILE A 294 23.19 5.37 4.16
C ILE A 294 22.14 4.66 3.30
N GLY A 295 21.53 3.60 3.81
CA GLY A 295 20.50 2.83 3.13
C GLY A 295 19.26 3.64 2.77
N SER A 296 18.72 4.43 3.72
CA SER A 296 17.54 5.25 3.45
C SER A 296 17.83 6.39 2.47
N ARG A 297 19.01 7.02 2.55
CA ARG A 297 19.46 8.01 1.55
C ARG A 297 19.69 7.40 0.17
N ALA A 298 20.25 6.19 0.10
CA ALA A 298 20.42 5.46 -1.16
C ALA A 298 19.06 5.13 -1.79
N TYR A 299 18.08 4.73 -0.97
CA TYR A 299 16.72 4.44 -1.44
C TYR A 299 16.00 5.69 -1.95
N GLU A 300 16.11 6.81 -1.24
CA GLU A 300 15.58 8.11 -1.67
C GLU A 300 16.17 8.53 -3.03
N LEU A 301 17.50 8.49 -3.18
CA LEU A 301 18.16 8.85 -4.45
C LEU A 301 17.78 7.90 -5.60
N SER A 302 17.64 6.59 -5.32
CA SER A 302 17.15 5.61 -6.30
C SER A 302 15.73 5.91 -6.77
N THR A 303 14.86 6.34 -5.84
CA THR A 303 13.50 6.79 -6.12
C THR A 303 13.49 8.06 -6.96
N TYR A 304 14.30 9.08 -6.64
CA TYR A 304 14.44 10.29 -7.46
C TYR A 304 14.96 10.01 -8.87
N ALA A 305 15.92 9.07 -9.01
CA ALA A 305 16.40 8.64 -10.32
C ALA A 305 15.28 7.96 -11.13
N THR A 306 14.45 7.14 -10.47
CA THR A 306 13.30 6.49 -11.10
C THR A 306 12.27 7.52 -11.58
N VAL A 307 11.90 8.49 -10.74
CA VAL A 307 10.95 9.54 -11.13
C VAL A 307 11.48 10.45 -12.21
N SER A 308 12.77 10.83 -12.16
CA SER A 308 13.41 11.58 -13.24
C SER A 308 13.36 10.83 -14.57
N ARG A 309 13.58 9.50 -14.56
CA ARG A 309 13.48 8.65 -15.75
C ARG A 309 12.06 8.59 -16.30
N LEU A 310 11.05 8.47 -15.43
CA LEU A 310 9.65 8.47 -15.83
C LEU A 310 9.23 9.82 -16.43
N ALA A 311 9.64 10.93 -15.82
CA ALA A 311 9.39 12.28 -16.33
C ALA A 311 10.03 12.51 -17.71
N ALA A 312 11.13 11.82 -18.02
CA ALA A 312 11.76 11.83 -19.34
C ALA A 312 11.13 10.85 -20.36
N GLY A 313 9.98 10.27 -20.06
CA GLY A 313 9.27 9.33 -20.95
C GLY A 313 9.75 7.87 -20.87
N GLY A 314 10.58 7.54 -19.87
CA GLY A 314 10.95 6.16 -19.58
C GLY A 314 9.81 5.36 -18.94
N GLN A 315 10.06 4.09 -18.67
CA GLN A 315 9.09 3.18 -18.05
C GLN A 315 9.63 2.63 -16.71
N LEU A 316 8.70 2.20 -15.85
CA LEU A 316 9.02 1.35 -14.71
C LEU A 316 9.36 -0.05 -15.23
N GLY A 317 10.53 -0.56 -14.84
CA GLY A 317 10.91 -1.93 -15.14
C GLY A 317 10.81 -2.81 -13.90
N MET A 318 11.42 -3.99 -14.00
CA MET A 318 11.41 -5.01 -12.95
C MET A 318 12.32 -4.64 -11.76
N GLU A 319 12.97 -3.47 -11.79
CA GLU A 319 13.76 -2.94 -10.67
C GLU A 319 12.91 -2.68 -9.43
N SER A 320 11.57 -2.54 -9.57
CA SER A 320 10.66 -2.45 -8.43
C SER A 320 10.75 -3.66 -7.50
N SER A 321 11.07 -4.85 -8.02
CA SER A 321 11.31 -6.05 -7.21
C SER A 321 12.60 -5.94 -6.39
N ILE A 322 13.64 -5.24 -6.88
CA ILE A 322 14.85 -4.95 -6.09
C ILE A 322 14.47 -4.03 -4.94
N ASN A 323 13.72 -2.96 -5.23
CA ASN A 323 13.28 -2.01 -4.21
C ASN A 323 12.48 -2.72 -3.11
N LYS A 324 11.55 -3.61 -3.46
CA LYS A 324 10.78 -4.43 -2.51
C LYS A 324 11.68 -5.21 -1.56
N VAL A 325 12.61 -5.99 -2.11
CA VAL A 325 13.54 -6.78 -1.29
C VAL A 325 14.39 -5.86 -0.40
N PHE A 326 14.91 -4.77 -0.96
CA PHE A 326 15.72 -3.80 -0.22
C PHE A 326 14.97 -3.21 0.98
N TRP A 327 13.82 -2.57 0.73
CA TRP A 327 13.14 -1.83 1.79
C TRP A 327 12.58 -2.77 2.86
N SER A 328 12.14 -3.98 2.51
CA SER A 328 11.61 -4.94 3.49
C SER A 328 12.68 -5.47 4.44
N GLN A 329 13.92 -5.62 3.97
CA GLN A 329 15.04 -6.03 4.81
C GLN A 329 15.60 -4.86 5.61
N TRP A 330 15.69 -3.68 5.00
CA TRP A 330 16.12 -2.46 5.66
C TRP A 330 15.22 -2.14 6.86
N ASP A 331 13.90 -2.29 6.72
CA ASP A 331 12.93 -1.96 7.77
C ASP A 331 13.16 -2.80 9.02
N ILE A 332 13.32 -4.11 8.88
CA ILE A 332 13.62 -5.01 10.00
C ILE A 332 14.95 -4.60 10.65
N ALA A 333 16.01 -4.45 9.87
CA ALA A 333 17.34 -4.15 10.40
C ALA A 333 17.39 -2.82 11.16
N ALA A 334 16.66 -1.80 10.69
CA ALA A 334 16.57 -0.50 11.36
C ALA A 334 15.86 -0.62 12.71
N HIS A 335 14.74 -1.36 12.79
CA HIS A 335 14.00 -1.53 14.04
C HIS A 335 14.73 -2.47 15.02
N GLU A 336 15.37 -3.56 14.55
CA GLU A 336 16.23 -4.40 15.40
C GLU A 336 17.38 -3.57 16.02
N THR A 337 17.97 -2.67 15.24
CA THR A 337 19.01 -1.75 15.74
C THR A 337 18.45 -0.78 16.79
N ALA A 338 17.22 -0.29 16.62
CA ALA A 338 16.56 0.55 17.60
C ALA A 338 16.27 -0.19 18.91
N LEU A 339 15.73 -1.41 18.82
CA LEU A 339 15.46 -2.25 20.00
C LEU A 339 16.76 -2.55 20.76
N GLU A 340 17.86 -2.83 20.07
CA GLU A 340 19.14 -3.03 20.73
C GLU A 340 19.67 -1.75 21.41
N LEU A 341 19.46 -0.57 20.80
CA LEU A 341 19.77 0.71 21.42
C LEU A 341 18.97 0.98 22.70
N GLN A 342 17.74 0.47 22.79
CA GLN A 342 16.90 0.57 23.99
C GLN A 342 17.31 -0.41 25.09
N GLY A 343 18.06 -1.47 24.75
CA GLY A 343 18.50 -2.47 25.71
C GLY A 343 17.32 -3.12 26.41
N THR A 344 17.26 -3.01 27.74
CA THR A 344 16.16 -3.59 28.54
C THR A 344 14.81 -2.89 28.32
N ASP A 345 14.82 -1.62 27.88
CA ASP A 345 13.59 -0.87 27.66
C ASP A 345 12.89 -1.30 26.37
N ALA A 346 13.52 -2.13 25.54
CA ALA A 346 12.93 -2.71 24.33
C ALA A 346 11.74 -3.65 24.61
N GLU A 347 11.55 -4.08 25.87
CA GLU A 347 10.39 -4.87 26.30
C GLU A 347 9.17 -4.00 26.64
N ILE A 348 9.33 -2.66 26.66
CA ILE A 348 8.24 -1.72 26.94
C ILE A 348 7.51 -1.40 25.62
N ASP A 349 6.19 -1.39 25.70
CA ASP A 349 5.33 -1.03 24.58
C ASP A 349 5.56 0.42 24.12
N ASP A 350 6.03 0.58 22.87
CA ASP A 350 6.36 1.85 22.25
C ASP A 350 6.40 1.78 20.71
N ALA A 351 6.65 2.92 20.07
CA ALA A 351 6.66 3.03 18.61
C ALA A 351 7.77 2.23 17.91
N TRP A 352 8.82 1.78 18.61
CA TRP A 352 9.88 0.95 18.04
C TRP A 352 9.50 -0.52 18.02
N ILE A 353 8.91 -1.04 19.09
CA ILE A 353 8.42 -2.41 19.10
C ILE A 353 7.22 -2.57 18.14
N ASP A 354 6.31 -1.61 18.10
CA ASP A 354 5.21 -1.57 17.10
C ASP A 354 5.76 -1.58 15.67
N GLY A 355 6.75 -0.72 15.41
CA GLY A 355 7.42 -0.63 14.11
C GLY A 355 8.13 -1.94 13.75
N TYR A 356 8.78 -2.60 14.71
CA TYR A 356 9.42 -3.89 14.53
C TYR A 356 8.40 -4.98 14.17
N LEU A 357 7.34 -5.13 14.97
CA LEU A 357 6.28 -6.12 14.73
C LEU A 357 5.65 -5.92 13.34
N PHE A 358 5.42 -4.67 12.94
CA PHE A 358 4.97 -4.35 11.60
C PHE A 358 6.00 -4.75 10.52
N SER A 359 7.28 -4.43 10.74
CA SER A 359 8.36 -4.67 9.76
C SER A 359 8.52 -6.16 9.41
N LEU A 360 8.21 -7.07 10.34
CA LEU A 360 8.26 -8.53 10.12
C LEU A 360 7.36 -9.00 8.98
N SER A 361 6.28 -8.25 8.70
CA SER A 361 5.37 -8.56 7.59
C SER A 361 5.95 -8.17 6.22
N GLY A 362 6.89 -7.21 6.17
CA GLY A 362 7.47 -6.65 4.95
C GLY A 362 8.04 -7.68 3.97
N PRO A 363 8.85 -8.65 4.42
CA PRO A 363 9.34 -9.73 3.56
C PRO A 363 8.25 -10.65 2.99
N ILE A 364 7.03 -10.63 3.53
CA ILE A 364 5.95 -11.56 3.20
C ILE A 364 4.93 -10.93 2.26
N TYR A 365 4.32 -9.79 2.62
CA TYR A 365 3.27 -9.17 1.80
C TYR A 365 3.82 -8.53 0.51
N ALA A 366 2.92 -8.13 -0.41
CA ALA A 366 3.25 -7.61 -1.74
C ALA A 366 4.11 -8.59 -2.58
N GLY A 367 3.94 -9.89 -2.32
CA GLY A 367 4.75 -10.98 -2.85
C GLY A 367 6.04 -11.19 -2.07
N THR A 368 6.27 -12.41 -1.59
CA THR A 368 7.39 -12.72 -0.69
C THR A 368 8.75 -12.40 -1.31
N ASN A 369 9.75 -12.16 -0.48
CA ASN A 369 11.09 -11.84 -0.96
C ASN A 369 11.71 -12.97 -1.80
N GLU A 370 11.32 -14.23 -1.59
CA GLU A 370 11.71 -15.37 -2.42
C GLU A 370 11.12 -15.25 -3.82
N ILE A 371 9.83 -14.90 -3.94
CA ILE A 371 9.19 -14.64 -5.23
C ILE A 371 9.85 -13.44 -5.92
N GLN A 372 10.13 -12.36 -5.19
CA GLN A 372 10.82 -11.20 -5.77
C GLN A 372 12.24 -11.55 -6.25
N ARG A 373 12.98 -12.39 -5.52
CA ARG A 373 14.31 -12.87 -5.96
C ARG A 373 14.22 -13.72 -7.23
N ASN A 374 13.20 -14.57 -7.36
CA ASN A 374 12.94 -15.30 -8.61
C ASN A 374 12.64 -14.34 -9.76
N VAL A 375 11.84 -13.30 -9.52
CA VAL A 375 11.55 -12.27 -10.52
C VAL A 375 12.83 -11.54 -10.95
N ILE A 376 13.67 -11.13 -10.00
CA ILE A 376 14.97 -10.50 -10.29
C ILE A 376 15.86 -11.45 -11.11
N ALA A 377 16.01 -12.70 -10.67
CA ALA A 377 16.83 -13.69 -11.36
C ALA A 377 16.35 -13.95 -12.80
N GLU A 378 15.07 -14.27 -12.97
CA GLU A 378 14.52 -14.71 -14.26
C GLU A 378 14.25 -13.56 -15.23
N ARG A 379 13.69 -12.44 -14.73
CA ARG A 379 13.18 -11.35 -15.58
C ARG A 379 14.17 -10.22 -15.76
N LEU A 380 14.98 -9.92 -14.74
CA LEU A 380 15.96 -8.85 -14.81
C LEU A 380 17.34 -9.36 -15.24
N LEU A 381 17.79 -10.49 -14.69
CA LEU A 381 19.11 -11.06 -14.98
C LEU A 381 19.09 -12.12 -16.10
N GLY A 382 17.91 -12.56 -16.54
CA GLY A 382 17.75 -13.52 -17.63
C GLY A 382 18.19 -14.96 -17.28
N LEU A 383 18.23 -15.30 -16.00
CA LEU A 383 18.54 -16.66 -15.54
C LEU A 383 17.40 -17.64 -15.90
N PRO A 384 17.71 -18.92 -16.10
CA PRO A 384 16.68 -19.93 -16.33
C PRO A 384 15.77 -20.07 -15.10
N ARG A 385 14.52 -20.50 -15.32
CA ARG A 385 13.59 -20.82 -14.22
C ARG A 385 14.17 -21.94 -13.36
N GLY A 386 14.15 -21.75 -12.04
CA GLY A 386 14.48 -22.81 -11.10
C GLY A 386 13.43 -23.94 -11.10
N ASP A 387 13.84 -25.12 -10.67
CA ASP A 387 12.93 -26.25 -10.45
C ASP A 387 11.92 -25.85 -9.36
N ARG A 388 10.62 -25.90 -9.68
CA ARG A 388 9.51 -25.55 -8.77
C ARG A 388 8.83 -26.79 -8.22
#